data_AF-A0A094H127-F1
#
_entry.id   AF-A0A094H127-F1
#
_cell.length_a   1.000
_cell.length_b   1.000
_cell.length_c   1.000
_cell.angle_alpha   90.00
_cell.angle_beta   90.00
_cell.angle_gamma   90.00
#
_symmetry.space_group_name_H-M   'P 1'
#
loop_
_entity.id
_entity.type
_entity.pdbx_description
1 polymer ?
#
loop_
_entity_poly.entity_id
_entity_poly.type
_entity_poly.pdbx_seq_one_letter_code
_entity_poly.pdbx_strand_id
1 'polypeptide(L)'
;MPSPSSKYDTSIVGPLKLLTFFGNKSLDISENGPGKARAFYYAKKHTFGGPSITLHAGSKTGPVLGGVELHSWGSDEVCLGNPAMGNKTWTQVTRGSVFTHSEYSFVFRCGPNQEDMTFLWRRVTTRTFRPMGDMELVAAARPDEVLAEYASSGMMSASQAVVKVRGDLGQELDMMVLLTIVSLHYSAQRRTRNAAAGAGSGAAGGGC
;
A
#
# COMPACT_ATOMS: atom_id res chain seq x y z
N MET A 1 4.28 -33.58 -18.09
CA MET A 1 4.82 -32.24 -17.82
C MET A 1 3.68 -31.37 -17.34
N PRO A 2 3.68 -30.84 -16.10
CA PRO A 2 2.66 -29.90 -15.68
C PRO A 2 3.02 -28.47 -16.12
N SER A 3 1.96 -27.71 -16.42
CA SER A 3 1.93 -26.38 -17.04
C SER A 3 2.55 -25.28 -16.17
N PRO A 4 3.25 -24.27 -16.75
CA PRO A 4 3.79 -23.14 -15.99
C PRO A 4 2.70 -22.07 -15.79
N SER A 5 1.90 -22.19 -14.72
CA SER A 5 0.99 -21.11 -14.28
C SER A 5 1.12 -20.79 -12.78
N SER A 6 2.31 -20.97 -12.20
CA SER A 6 2.60 -20.69 -10.78
C SER A 6 3.21 -19.30 -10.56
N LYS A 7 2.62 -18.25 -11.16
CA LYS A 7 3.02 -16.86 -10.81
C LYS A 7 2.15 -16.24 -9.71
N TYR A 8 1.05 -16.89 -9.33
CA TYR A 8 0.06 -16.34 -8.42
C TYR A 8 -0.35 -17.25 -7.28
N ASP A 9 0.47 -18.23 -6.91
CA ASP A 9 0.24 -18.98 -5.67
C ASP A 9 0.18 -17.98 -4.50
N THR A 10 -0.96 -17.96 -3.82
CA THR A 10 -1.30 -16.99 -2.77
C THR A 10 -1.52 -17.74 -1.48
N SER A 11 -1.06 -17.19 -0.36
CA SER A 11 -1.33 -17.76 0.96
C SER A 11 -2.72 -17.43 1.47
N ILE A 12 -3.46 -16.58 0.76
CA ILE A 12 -4.83 -16.25 1.12
C ILE A 12 -5.72 -17.43 0.74
N VAL A 13 -6.32 -18.05 1.75
CA VAL A 13 -7.30 -19.12 1.58
C VAL A 13 -8.69 -18.49 1.48
N GLY A 14 -9.46 -18.83 0.43
CA GLY A 14 -10.83 -18.38 0.23
C GLY A 14 -11.01 -17.29 -0.83
N PRO A 15 -12.17 -16.61 -0.88
CA PRO A 15 -12.44 -15.53 -1.82
C PRO A 15 -11.42 -14.40 -1.69
N LEU A 16 -11.02 -13.81 -2.82
CA LEU A 16 -10.04 -12.73 -2.86
C LEU A 16 -10.51 -11.58 -3.75
N LYS A 17 -10.16 -10.35 -3.34
CA LYS A 17 -10.26 -9.13 -4.12
C LYS A 17 -8.89 -8.79 -4.68
N LEU A 18 -8.83 -8.48 -5.97
CA LEU A 18 -7.58 -8.13 -6.65
C LEU A 18 -7.61 -6.65 -7.02
N LEU A 19 -6.72 -5.85 -6.43
CA LEU A 19 -6.55 -4.45 -6.78
C LEU A 19 -5.27 -4.27 -7.59
N THR A 20 -5.33 -3.49 -8.68
CA THR A 20 -4.17 -3.17 -9.50
C THR A 20 -3.98 -1.66 -9.57
N PHE A 21 -2.76 -1.20 -9.29
CA PHE A 21 -2.43 0.21 -9.24
C PHE A 21 -1.80 0.63 -10.57
N PHE A 22 -2.27 1.74 -11.14
CA PHE A 22 -1.80 2.30 -12.41
C PHE A 22 -1.45 3.79 -12.28
N GLY A 23 -0.48 4.25 -13.07
CA GLY A 23 -0.04 5.66 -13.08
C GLY A 23 1.07 5.96 -12.07
N ASN A 24 1.86 7.01 -12.31
CA ASN A 24 3.11 7.25 -11.55
C ASN A 24 3.03 8.40 -10.53
N LYS A 25 2.10 9.34 -10.71
CA LYS A 25 1.96 10.53 -9.85
C LYS A 25 0.74 10.40 -8.93
N SER A 26 -0.41 10.19 -9.54
CA SER A 26 -1.66 9.76 -8.91
C SER A 26 -1.96 8.34 -9.39
N LEU A 27 -2.70 7.58 -8.60
CA LEU A 27 -2.99 6.18 -8.92
C LEU A 27 -4.46 6.00 -9.31
N ASP A 28 -4.67 5.36 -10.46
CA ASP A 28 -5.93 4.68 -10.75
C ASP A 28 -5.85 3.26 -10.16
N ILE A 29 -6.84 2.88 -9.37
CA ILE A 29 -6.88 1.58 -8.69
C ILE A 29 -8.11 0.82 -9.18
N SER A 30 -7.89 -0.27 -9.91
CA SER A 30 -8.96 -1.11 -10.46
C SER A 30 -9.14 -2.38 -9.63
N GLU A 31 -10.39 -2.78 -9.43
CA GLU A 31 -10.73 -4.10 -8.90
C GLU A 31 -10.89 -5.12 -10.06
N ASN A 32 -10.47 -6.37 -9.86
CA ASN A 32 -10.62 -7.51 -10.77
C ASN A 32 -9.67 -7.59 -12.00
N GLY A 33 -8.45 -7.06 -11.89
CA GLY A 33 -7.33 -7.45 -12.74
C GLY A 33 -6.98 -6.50 -13.91
N PRO A 34 -5.96 -6.87 -14.71
CA PRO A 34 -5.34 -5.96 -15.68
C PRO A 34 -6.22 -5.77 -16.92
N GLY A 35 -6.72 -4.56 -17.04
CA GLY A 35 -7.43 -4.01 -18.19
C GLY A 35 -7.73 -2.55 -17.89
N LYS A 36 -8.06 -1.74 -18.89
CA LYS A 36 -8.60 -0.37 -18.66
C LYS A 36 -10.02 -0.46 -18.06
N ALA A 37 -10.22 -1.25 -17.01
CA ALA A 37 -11.40 -1.19 -16.19
C ALA A 37 -11.49 0.21 -15.58
N ARG A 38 -12.71 0.73 -15.49
CA ARG A 38 -12.98 2.00 -14.80
C ARG A 38 -12.36 1.92 -13.41
N ALA A 39 -11.53 2.90 -13.05
CA ALA A 39 -10.93 2.95 -11.73
C ALA A 39 -12.04 2.86 -10.68
N PHE A 40 -11.86 1.96 -9.71
CA PHE A 40 -12.74 1.85 -8.54
C PHE A 40 -12.35 2.86 -7.48
N TYR A 41 -11.05 3.16 -7.39
CA TYR A 41 -10.51 4.20 -6.53
C TYR A 41 -9.49 5.05 -7.29
N TYR A 42 -9.35 6.29 -6.84
CA TYR A 42 -8.35 7.23 -7.34
C TYR A 42 -7.55 7.80 -6.16
N ALA A 43 -6.26 7.51 -6.09
CA ALA A 43 -5.37 8.09 -5.10
C ALA A 43 -4.74 9.37 -5.67
N LYS A 44 -5.19 10.52 -5.16
CA LYS A 44 -4.71 11.84 -5.56
C LYS A 44 -3.56 12.26 -4.67
N LYS A 45 -2.36 12.38 -5.23
CA LYS A 45 -1.21 12.98 -4.54
C LYS A 45 -1.32 14.50 -4.56
N HIS A 46 -1.14 15.14 -3.40
CA HIS A 46 -1.05 16.59 -3.26
C HIS A 46 0.41 17.02 -3.14
N THR A 47 0.72 18.20 -3.68
CA THR A 47 2.08 18.78 -3.63
C THR A 47 2.20 19.84 -2.53
N PHE A 48 1.10 20.50 -2.19
CA PHE A 48 1.02 21.58 -1.21
C PHE A 48 -0.28 21.45 -0.40
N GLY A 49 -0.23 21.78 0.88
CA GLY A 49 -1.36 21.59 1.81
C GLY A 49 -1.52 20.14 2.26
N GLY A 50 -2.42 19.90 3.22
CA GLY A 50 -2.75 18.56 3.73
C GLY A 50 -4.02 17.99 3.09
N PRO A 51 -4.25 16.67 3.15
CA PRO A 51 -3.29 15.61 3.45
C PRO A 51 -2.35 15.30 2.27
N SER A 52 -1.25 14.59 2.52
CA SER A 52 -0.29 14.19 1.46
C SER A 52 -0.95 13.46 0.27
N ILE A 53 -1.91 12.56 0.54
CA ILE A 53 -2.74 11.87 -0.46
C ILE A 53 -4.19 11.82 0.01
N THR A 54 -5.14 12.01 -0.91
CA THR A 54 -6.56 11.66 -0.69
C THR A 54 -6.96 10.48 -1.56
N LEU A 55 -7.71 9.54 -0.98
CA LEU A 55 -8.30 8.42 -1.71
C LEU A 55 -9.75 8.76 -2.07
N HIS A 56 -10.09 8.66 -3.35
CA HIS A 56 -11.43 8.98 -3.86
C HIS A 56 -12.12 7.74 -4.41
N ALA A 57 -13.45 7.73 -4.33
CA ALA A 57 -14.27 6.74 -5.01
C ALA A 57 -14.28 7.02 -6.53
N GLY A 58 -13.81 6.06 -7.32
CA GLY A 58 -13.93 5.98 -8.77
C GLY A 58 -13.10 6.97 -9.61
N SER A 59 -12.96 8.23 -9.18
CA SER A 59 -12.27 9.26 -9.96
C SER A 59 -11.76 10.42 -9.09
N LYS A 60 -10.95 11.30 -9.67
CA LYS A 60 -10.38 12.49 -9.01
C LYS A 60 -11.40 13.47 -8.42
N THR A 61 -12.65 13.46 -8.89
CA THR A 61 -13.75 14.30 -8.40
C THR A 61 -14.75 13.53 -7.55
N GLY A 62 -14.52 12.24 -7.33
CA GLY A 62 -15.39 11.43 -6.50
C GLY A 62 -15.28 11.78 -5.01
N PRO A 63 -16.22 11.31 -4.18
CA PRO A 63 -16.15 11.46 -2.73
C PRO A 63 -14.82 10.98 -2.15
N VAL A 64 -14.29 11.71 -1.17
CA VAL A 64 -13.08 11.32 -0.45
C VAL A 64 -13.43 10.24 0.58
N LEU A 65 -12.77 9.09 0.45
CA LEU A 65 -12.95 7.90 1.29
C LEU A 65 -11.92 7.80 2.41
N GLY A 66 -10.81 8.52 2.29
CA GLY A 66 -9.72 8.48 3.26
C GLY A 66 -8.57 9.41 2.91
N GLY A 67 -7.65 9.58 3.85
CA GLY A 67 -6.44 10.37 3.69
C GLY A 67 -5.20 9.61 4.12
N VAL A 68 -4.06 10.02 3.57
CA VAL A 68 -2.73 9.57 3.98
C VAL A 68 -1.84 10.79 4.19
N GLU A 69 -1.13 10.82 5.31
CA GLU A 69 -0.08 11.78 5.63
C GLU A 69 1.28 11.09 5.62
N LEU A 70 2.23 11.61 4.82
CA LEU A 70 3.54 10.99 4.64
C LEU A 70 4.62 11.77 5.37
N HIS A 71 5.29 11.12 6.32
CA HIS A 71 6.31 11.72 7.15
C HIS A 71 7.72 11.26 6.74
N SER A 72 8.66 12.21 6.67
CA SER A 72 10.06 11.91 6.35
C SER A 72 10.75 11.13 7.46
N TRP A 73 10.54 11.58 8.71
CA TRP A 73 11.31 11.16 9.90
C TRP A 73 10.44 10.46 10.94
N GLY A 74 9.13 10.32 10.69
CA GLY A 74 8.16 9.70 11.61
C GLY A 74 7.33 8.62 10.94
N SER A 75 6.38 8.07 11.70
CA SER A 75 5.35 7.16 11.20
C SER A 75 4.45 7.88 10.20
N ASP A 76 4.13 7.21 9.11
CA ASP A 76 3.09 7.70 8.21
C ASP A 76 1.74 7.55 8.90
N GLU A 77 0.73 8.33 8.50
CA GLU A 77 -0.59 8.28 9.13
C GLU A 77 -1.67 8.09 8.07
N VAL A 78 -2.73 7.38 8.43
CA VAL A 78 -3.88 7.16 7.55
C VAL A 78 -5.17 7.46 8.30
N CYS A 79 -6.21 7.91 7.61
CA CYS A 79 -7.51 8.13 8.21
C CYS A 79 -8.65 7.67 7.30
N LEU A 80 -9.71 7.13 7.92
CA LEU A 80 -10.95 6.79 7.25
C LEU A 80 -11.85 8.03 7.09
N GLY A 81 -12.48 8.15 5.93
CA GLY A 81 -13.36 9.24 5.56
C GLY A 81 -12.62 10.51 5.11
N ASN A 82 -13.39 11.54 4.78
CA ASN A 82 -12.84 12.80 4.29
C ASN A 82 -12.07 13.57 5.39
N PRO A 83 -10.75 13.79 5.24
CA PRO A 83 -9.92 14.48 6.25
C PRO A 83 -10.29 15.96 6.40
N ALA A 84 -10.94 16.55 5.40
CA ALA A 84 -11.40 17.94 5.46
C ALA A 84 -12.70 18.10 6.30
N MET A 85 -13.34 17.01 6.70
CA MET A 85 -14.62 17.02 7.41
C MET A 85 -14.46 16.69 8.90
N GLY A 86 -14.02 17.68 9.69
CA GLY A 86 -14.03 17.66 11.16
C GLY A 86 -13.04 16.69 11.83
N ASN A 87 -13.22 16.44 13.13
CA ASN A 87 -12.34 15.57 13.94
C ASN A 87 -12.33 14.14 13.40
N LYS A 88 -11.26 13.78 12.69
CA LYS A 88 -10.98 12.41 12.25
C LYS A 88 -9.83 11.82 13.05
N THR A 89 -9.97 10.54 13.36
CA THR A 89 -8.90 9.78 14.00
C THR A 89 -7.90 9.37 12.93
N TRP A 90 -6.65 9.82 13.12
CA TRP A 90 -5.52 9.37 12.34
C TRP A 90 -4.90 8.13 13.00
N THR A 91 -4.76 7.08 12.22
CA THR A 91 -4.10 5.82 12.61
C THR A 91 -2.67 5.87 12.15
N GLN A 92 -1.74 5.67 13.08
CA GLN A 92 -0.32 5.60 12.77
C GLN A 92 0.05 4.28 12.09
N VAL A 93 0.84 4.39 11.03
CA VAL A 93 1.50 3.29 10.33
C VAL A 93 2.97 3.31 10.74
N THR A 94 3.26 2.59 11.80
CA THR A 94 4.55 2.59 12.48
C THR A 94 5.53 1.69 11.77
N ARG A 95 6.75 2.18 11.52
CA ARG A 95 7.83 1.40 10.91
C ARG A 95 8.49 0.54 12.00
N GLY A 96 8.44 -0.79 11.86
CA GLY A 96 9.08 -1.71 12.81
C GLY A 96 10.61 -1.71 12.72
N SER A 97 11.16 -1.30 11.57
CA SER A 97 12.60 -1.06 11.38
C SER A 97 12.85 0.13 10.47
N VAL A 98 13.67 1.07 10.96
CA VAL A 98 14.02 2.30 10.25
C VAL A 98 14.89 2.01 9.02
N PHE A 99 15.75 0.99 9.09
CA PHE A 99 16.74 0.71 8.04
C PHE A 99 16.25 -0.30 7.01
N THR A 100 15.69 -1.42 7.45
CA THR A 100 15.32 -2.52 6.54
C THR A 100 13.95 -2.31 5.93
N HIS A 101 13.11 -1.50 6.57
CA HIS A 101 11.74 -1.25 6.14
C HIS A 101 10.98 -2.56 5.88
N SER A 102 11.30 -3.57 6.68
CA SER A 102 10.82 -4.95 6.51
C SER A 102 9.50 -5.20 7.20
N GLU A 103 9.07 -4.29 8.07
CA GLU A 103 7.85 -4.42 8.84
C GLU A 103 7.23 -3.05 9.10
N TYR A 104 5.90 -3.00 9.06
CA TYR A 104 5.08 -1.87 9.46
C TYR A 104 3.89 -2.38 10.25
N SER A 105 3.45 -1.62 11.25
CA SER A 105 2.31 -1.98 12.09
C SER A 105 1.29 -0.85 12.16
N PHE A 106 0.04 -1.22 12.39
CA PHE A 106 -1.02 -0.27 12.73
C PHE A 106 -2.02 -0.95 13.66
N VAL A 107 -2.69 -0.15 14.48
CA VAL A 107 -3.78 -0.61 15.35
C VAL A 107 -5.09 -0.14 14.75
N PHE A 108 -6.04 -1.06 14.60
CA PHE A 108 -7.36 -0.73 14.08
C PHE A 108 -8.45 -1.49 14.83
N ARG A 109 -9.52 -0.77 15.16
CA ARG A 109 -10.68 -1.31 15.84
C ARG A 109 -11.57 -2.04 14.85
N CYS A 110 -11.77 -3.34 15.02
CA CYS A 110 -12.58 -4.12 14.09
C CYS A 110 -13.18 -5.37 14.74
N GLY A 111 -13.97 -6.11 13.95
CA GLY A 111 -14.64 -7.33 14.39
C GLY A 111 -15.96 -7.07 15.15
N PRO A 112 -16.66 -8.15 15.53
CA PRO A 112 -17.99 -8.06 16.16
C PRO A 112 -17.96 -7.35 17.51
N ASN A 113 -16.86 -7.48 18.26
CA ASN A 113 -16.70 -6.87 19.58
C ASN A 113 -16.07 -5.47 19.53
N GLN A 114 -15.71 -4.96 18.34
CA GLN A 114 -15.03 -3.67 18.18
C GLN A 114 -13.76 -3.57 19.04
N GLU A 115 -12.90 -4.58 18.94
CA GLU A 115 -11.65 -4.66 19.68
C GLU A 115 -10.51 -4.04 18.89
N ASP A 116 -9.57 -3.40 19.59
CA ASP A 116 -8.36 -2.86 19.00
C ASP A 116 -7.43 -4.02 18.64
N MET A 117 -7.21 -4.22 17.33
CA MET A 117 -6.34 -5.27 16.82
C MET A 117 -5.09 -4.67 16.18
N THR A 118 -3.94 -5.27 16.48
CA THR A 118 -2.68 -4.92 15.82
C THR A 118 -2.52 -5.72 14.53
N PHE A 119 -2.27 -5.01 13.45
CA PHE A 119 -1.98 -5.59 12.14
C PHE A 119 -0.53 -5.32 11.75
N LEU A 120 0.07 -6.26 11.03
CA LEU A 120 1.47 -6.23 10.62
C LEU A 120 1.56 -6.42 9.12
N TRP A 121 2.09 -5.41 8.43
CA TRP A 121 2.67 -5.57 7.11
C TRP A 121 4.11 -6.04 7.28
N ARG A 122 4.42 -7.27 6.89
CA ARG A 122 5.79 -7.82 6.98
C ARG A 122 6.27 -8.33 5.63
N ARG A 123 7.58 -8.26 5.37
CA ARG A 123 8.18 -8.84 4.16
C ARG A 123 7.98 -10.35 4.13
N VAL A 124 7.64 -10.86 2.96
CA VAL A 124 7.59 -12.30 2.71
C VAL A 124 9.02 -12.85 2.62
N THR A 125 9.37 -13.81 3.47
CA THR A 125 10.74 -14.37 3.56
C THR A 125 10.90 -15.74 2.92
N THR A 126 9.81 -16.50 2.73
CA THR A 126 9.85 -17.94 2.41
C THR A 126 9.48 -18.30 0.97
N ARG A 127 9.04 -17.33 0.15
CA ARG A 127 8.62 -17.60 -1.24
C ARG A 127 9.73 -17.24 -2.22
N THR A 128 10.48 -18.26 -2.63
CA THR A 128 11.74 -18.22 -3.42
C THR A 128 11.68 -17.52 -4.78
N PHE A 129 10.53 -17.03 -5.26
CA PHE A 129 10.37 -16.46 -6.61
C PHE A 129 9.64 -15.11 -6.68
N ARG A 130 9.49 -14.38 -5.56
CA ARG A 130 8.96 -13.00 -5.59
C ARG A 130 10.09 -11.98 -5.78
N PRO A 131 9.91 -10.90 -6.56
CA PRO A 131 10.80 -9.75 -6.52
C PRO A 131 10.98 -9.26 -5.08
N MET A 132 12.18 -8.82 -4.71
CA MET A 132 12.43 -8.24 -3.39
C MET A 132 11.49 -7.04 -3.18
N GLY A 133 10.66 -7.06 -2.12
CA GLY A 133 9.78 -5.94 -1.78
C GLY A 133 8.32 -6.30 -1.50
N ASP A 134 7.93 -7.56 -1.66
CA ASP A 134 6.56 -8.01 -1.44
C ASP A 134 6.26 -8.17 0.07
N MET A 135 5.08 -7.69 0.47
CA MET A 135 4.63 -7.64 1.86
C MET A 135 3.35 -8.44 2.01
N GLU A 136 3.16 -9.05 3.17
CA GLU A 136 1.90 -9.66 3.57
C GLU A 136 1.36 -8.97 4.82
N LEU A 137 0.04 -8.89 4.90
CA LEU A 137 -0.69 -8.39 6.06
C LEU A 137 -1.18 -9.56 6.89
N VAL A 138 -0.87 -9.53 8.18
CA VAL A 138 -1.38 -10.48 9.16
C VAL A 138 -1.91 -9.74 10.39
N ALA A 139 -2.83 -10.35 11.12
CA ALA A 139 -3.13 -9.91 12.48
C ALA A 139 -2.02 -10.42 13.41
N ALA A 140 -1.50 -9.58 14.31
CA ALA A 140 -0.42 -9.97 15.21
C ALA A 140 -0.77 -11.19 16.09
N ALA A 141 -2.04 -11.29 16.49
CA ALA A 141 -2.56 -12.42 17.25
C ALA A 141 -2.73 -13.71 16.43
N ARG A 142 -2.73 -13.62 15.09
CA ARG A 142 -2.92 -14.74 14.15
C ARG A 142 -1.91 -14.62 13.00
N PRO A 143 -0.60 -14.77 13.28
CA PRO A 143 0.46 -14.47 12.32
C PRO A 143 0.55 -15.44 11.14
N ASP A 144 -0.12 -16.59 11.21
CA ASP A 144 -0.20 -17.58 10.13
C ASP A 144 -1.34 -17.29 9.16
N GLU A 145 -2.20 -16.33 9.49
CA GLU A 145 -3.39 -15.98 8.72
C GLU A 145 -3.12 -14.73 7.87
N VAL A 146 -2.83 -14.95 6.58
CA VAL A 146 -2.61 -13.83 5.65
C VAL A 146 -3.93 -13.23 5.19
N LEU A 147 -4.08 -11.93 5.46
CA LEU A 147 -5.27 -11.13 5.17
C LEU A 147 -5.14 -10.36 3.86
N ALA A 148 -3.92 -9.96 3.51
CA ALA A 148 -3.62 -9.30 2.24
C ALA A 148 -2.18 -9.55 1.80
N GLU A 149 -1.92 -9.49 0.50
CA GLU A 149 -0.60 -9.50 -0.11
C GLU A 149 -0.43 -8.23 -0.94
N TYR A 150 0.71 -7.55 -0.81
CA TYR A 150 1.10 -6.39 -1.61
C TYR A 150 2.37 -6.72 -2.38
N ALA A 151 2.32 -6.57 -3.70
CA ALA A 151 3.45 -6.75 -4.59
C ALA A 151 3.70 -5.52 -5.44
N SER A 152 4.87 -4.90 -5.28
CA SER A 152 5.30 -3.81 -6.17
C SER A 152 5.67 -4.37 -7.53
N SER A 153 5.26 -3.68 -8.61
CA SER A 153 5.62 -4.09 -9.96
C SER A 153 6.99 -3.55 -10.36
N GLY A 154 7.70 -4.30 -11.21
CA GLY A 154 8.99 -3.87 -11.76
C GLY A 154 8.87 -2.71 -12.76
N MET A 155 10.00 -2.07 -13.08
CA MET A 155 10.11 -0.87 -13.91
C MET A 155 9.51 -1.00 -15.32
N MET A 156 9.44 -2.23 -15.88
CA MET A 156 8.89 -2.51 -17.20
C MET A 156 7.39 -2.91 -17.19
N SER A 157 6.74 -2.88 -16.02
CA SER A 157 5.35 -3.29 -15.87
C SER A 157 4.37 -2.18 -16.22
N ALA A 158 3.23 -2.54 -16.81
CA ALA A 158 2.13 -1.62 -17.06
C ALA A 158 1.41 -1.19 -15.76
N SER A 159 1.40 -2.05 -14.74
CA SER A 159 0.95 -1.73 -13.38
C SER A 159 2.12 -1.26 -12.51
N GLN A 160 1.83 -0.45 -11.49
CA GLN A 160 2.78 -0.07 -10.44
C GLN A 160 2.79 -1.05 -9.27
N ALA A 161 1.66 -1.65 -8.95
CA ALA A 161 1.53 -2.63 -7.89
C ALA A 161 0.28 -3.49 -8.08
N VAL A 162 0.29 -4.66 -7.43
CA VAL A 162 -0.86 -5.55 -7.31
C VAL A 162 -1.08 -5.84 -5.84
N VAL A 163 -2.35 -5.79 -5.41
CA VAL A 163 -2.78 -6.14 -4.07
C VAL A 163 -3.80 -7.26 -4.15
N LYS A 164 -3.64 -8.27 -3.31
CA LYS A 164 -4.67 -9.26 -3.04
C LYS A 164 -5.18 -9.02 -1.63
N VAL A 165 -6.50 -8.93 -1.45
CA VAL A 165 -7.14 -8.77 -0.15
C VAL A 165 -8.11 -9.92 0.03
N ARG A 166 -8.18 -10.50 1.22
CA ARG A 166 -9.18 -11.52 1.54
C ARG A 166 -10.59 -10.92 1.41
N GLY A 167 -11.53 -11.69 0.86
CA GLY A 167 -12.84 -11.18 0.48
C GLY A 167 -13.79 -10.81 1.63
N ASP A 168 -13.52 -11.29 2.85
CA ASP A 168 -14.44 -11.30 3.99
C ASP A 168 -14.01 -10.42 5.18
N LEU A 169 -13.06 -9.50 5.00
CA LEU A 169 -12.53 -8.65 6.08
C LEU A 169 -13.52 -7.60 6.60
N GLY A 170 -14.56 -7.28 5.83
CA GLY A 170 -15.49 -6.18 6.10
C GLY A 170 -15.00 -4.84 5.55
N GLN A 171 -15.94 -3.94 5.26
CA GLN A 171 -15.71 -2.74 4.45
C GLN A 171 -14.68 -1.77 5.05
N GLU A 172 -14.73 -1.52 6.36
CA GLU A 172 -13.81 -0.57 7.00
C GLU A 172 -12.38 -1.10 7.06
N LEU A 173 -12.22 -2.39 7.39
CA LEU A 173 -10.90 -3.03 7.40
C LEU A 173 -10.35 -3.11 5.97
N ASP A 174 -11.15 -3.45 4.97
CA ASP A 174 -10.74 -3.38 3.55
C ASP A 174 -10.21 -1.99 3.17
N MET A 175 -10.90 -0.93 3.62
CA MET A 175 -10.47 0.44 3.36
C MET A 175 -9.16 0.79 4.08
N MET A 176 -8.99 0.34 5.32
CA MET A 176 -7.74 0.50 6.06
C MET A 176 -6.58 -0.24 5.40
N VAL A 177 -6.81 -1.46 4.91
CA VAL A 177 -5.82 -2.21 4.10
C VAL A 177 -5.42 -1.39 2.89
N LEU A 178 -6.39 -0.83 2.14
CA LEU A 178 -6.10 -0.01 0.97
C LEU A 178 -5.31 1.26 1.32
N LEU A 179 -5.73 2.00 2.34
CA LEU A 179 -5.06 3.25 2.76
C LEU A 179 -3.63 3.01 3.25
N THR A 180 -3.41 1.95 4.04
CA THR A 180 -2.07 1.60 4.51
C THR A 180 -1.16 1.19 3.35
N ILE A 181 -1.67 0.45 2.34
CA ILE A 181 -0.91 0.13 1.14
C ILE A 181 -0.58 1.38 0.32
N VAL A 182 -1.54 2.31 0.15
CA VAL A 182 -1.29 3.59 -0.53
C VAL A 182 -0.17 4.36 0.17
N SER A 183 -0.19 4.38 1.51
CA SER A 183 0.88 4.96 2.32
C SER A 183 2.24 4.31 2.04
N LEU A 184 2.32 2.98 2.14
CA LEU A 184 3.55 2.22 1.87
C LEU A 184 4.07 2.45 0.45
N HIS A 185 3.18 2.45 -0.54
CA HIS A 185 3.53 2.63 -1.94
C HIS A 185 4.15 3.99 -2.20
N TYR A 186 3.51 5.07 -1.74
CA TYR A 186 4.05 6.42 -1.93
C TYR A 186 5.30 6.68 -1.09
N SER A 187 5.38 6.13 0.12
CA SER A 187 6.59 6.18 0.94
C SER A 187 7.77 5.45 0.28
N ALA A 188 7.54 4.31 -0.38
CA ALA A 188 8.55 3.65 -1.20
C ALA A 188 8.99 4.52 -2.39
N GLN A 189 8.06 5.06 -3.17
CA GLN A 189 8.39 5.94 -4.30
C GLN A 189 9.15 7.20 -3.90
N ARG A 190 8.87 7.76 -2.71
CA ARG A 190 9.59 8.92 -2.18
C ARG A 190 11.05 8.57 -1.88
N ARG A 191 11.30 7.42 -1.26
CA ARG A 191 12.66 6.93 -0.96
C ARG A 191 13.48 6.68 -2.21
N THR A 192 12.92 6.00 -3.21
CA THR A 192 13.63 5.75 -4.48
C THR A 192 14.04 7.05 -5.18
N ARG A 193 13.17 8.07 -5.17
CA ARG A 193 13.49 9.39 -5.74
C ARG A 193 14.63 10.09 -4.99
N ASN A 194 14.61 10.05 -3.67
CA ASN A 194 15.67 10.65 -2.85
C ASN A 194 17.03 9.94 -3.05
N ALA A 195 17.03 8.61 -3.19
CA ALA A 195 18.23 7.84 -3.48
C ALA A 195 18.83 8.20 -4.86
N ALA A 196 17.99 8.34 -5.88
CA ALA A 196 18.43 8.75 -7.23
C ALA A 196 19.00 10.18 -7.26
N ALA A 197 18.43 11.11 -6.49
CA ALA A 197 18.94 12.47 -6.39
C ALA A 197 20.33 12.55 -5.73
N GLY A 198 20.63 11.66 -4.78
CA GLY A 198 21.95 11.57 -4.14
C GLY A 198 23.05 10.96 -5.01
N ALA A 199 22.69 10.19 -6.05
CA ALA A 199 23.65 9.58 -6.97
C ALA A 199 24.12 10.54 -8.09
N GLY A 200 23.41 11.66 -8.31
CA GLY A 200 23.70 12.62 -9.38
C GLY A 200 24.80 13.64 -9.08
N SER A 201 25.31 13.72 -7.84
CA SER A 201 26.31 14.72 -7.44
C SER A 201 27.76 14.22 -7.49
N GLY A 202 28.03 13.05 -8.07
CA GLY A 202 29.36 12.41 -8.08
C GLY A 202 30.16 12.49 -9.37
N ALA A 203 29.67 13.15 -10.43
CA ALA A 203 30.33 13.19 -11.74
C ALA A 203 30.65 14.63 -12.19
N ALA A 204 31.50 15.33 -11.43
CA ALA A 204 32.18 16.55 -11.88
C ALA A 204 33.51 16.69 -11.13
N GLY A 205 34.52 15.94 -11.57
CA GLY A 205 35.84 15.94 -10.95
C GLY A 205 36.86 15.20 -11.81
N GLY A 206 37.12 15.73 -13.01
CA GLY A 206 38.14 15.19 -13.90
C GLY A 206 38.20 15.99 -15.20
N GLY A 207 39.05 17.00 -15.23
CA GLY A 207 39.35 17.75 -16.45
C GLY A 207 40.24 18.97 -16.22
N CYS A 208 41.52 18.80 -16.61
CA CYS A 208 42.61 19.77 -16.78
C CYS A 208 43.37 20.19 -15.51
#